data_AF-A0A3Q2QQ20-F1
#
_entry.id   AF-A0A3Q2QQ20-F1
#
_cell.length_a   1.000
_cell.length_b   1.000
_cell.length_c   1.000
_cell.angle_alpha   90.00
_cell.angle_beta   90.00
_cell.angle_gamma   90.00
#
_symmetry.space_group_name_H-M   'P 1'
#
loop_
_entity.id
_entity.type
_entity.pdbx_description
1 polymer ?
#
loop_
_entity_poly.entity_id
_entity_poly.type
_entity_poly.pdbx_seq_one_letter_code
_entity_poly.pdbx_strand_id
1 'polypeptide(L)'
;KQNLPRLKVTLVVLLFSASLLSSGNGGKVLVFPVDGSHWLNMKIILEALHSRGHQITVFRSSTSWYVSESSPIYTSITIAQEQPQNIESQDVMTSFLERSMEIRRNKGTLWAFFEFYRNLFQLFGENQKDVAKLVISIFENKTLLRQLNETGYDLFLTDPAFPGGVLLAHYLKLPLVLNVRWISSGEGHFAVAPSPLSYIPAVFSHFSDKMHFSQRVQNIIFHGMLVYMHYYVANPPFQAVCEKYLGDNITTFSLVQAADLWLMRVDFTFELPRPTMPNVIYIGGFQGKPSKPLPLELEEFMQSSGEHGVIVMTLGTLLSDLGPEVSETFASAFASLPQKVVWRHIGKRPPTLGNNTMLVDWLPQNDILGHVKAKVFITHGGTNGIYEAIYHGVPVLGIPLIFDQYDNIIRLTARGVAEIADVTTMTVDSLTIALKTILDPEKPYKQNMIKLSQLHHDKPMKPIDSAVFWIEYVMRHRGAAHLRSEFYKLPWYAYHGLDVMAFCVTSVLLIISIIWVSCRSCINILIKNRKSKPE
;
A
#
# COMPACT_ATOMS: atom_id res chain seq x y z
N LYS A 1 58.88 16.15 -29.57
CA LYS A 1 57.69 16.99 -29.87
C LYS A 1 56.73 16.37 -30.93
N GLN A 2 56.76 15.06 -31.23
CA GLN A 2 55.98 14.47 -32.34
C GLN A 2 54.76 13.59 -31.95
N ASN A 3 54.49 13.35 -30.66
CA ASN A 3 53.38 12.47 -30.24
C ASN A 3 52.12 13.19 -29.72
N LEU A 4 52.14 14.53 -29.63
CA LEU A 4 51.02 15.32 -29.12
C LEU A 4 49.73 15.26 -29.99
N PRO A 5 49.78 15.21 -31.34
CA PRO A 5 48.55 15.18 -32.13
C PRO A 5 47.85 13.81 -32.07
N ARG A 6 48.60 12.71 -31.97
CA ARG A 6 48.01 11.36 -31.83
C ARG A 6 47.26 11.21 -30.52
N LEU A 7 47.81 11.70 -29.42
CA LEU A 7 47.15 11.64 -28.11
C LEU A 7 45.82 12.40 -28.07
N LYS A 8 45.76 13.58 -28.73
CA LYS A 8 44.51 14.36 -28.84
C LYS A 8 43.46 13.66 -29.71
N VAL A 9 43.86 13.04 -30.81
CA VAL A 9 42.94 12.27 -31.67
C VAL A 9 42.42 11.05 -30.93
N THR A 10 43.27 10.30 -30.22
CA THR A 10 42.84 9.16 -29.41
C THR A 10 41.91 9.57 -28.27
N LEU A 11 42.17 10.71 -27.61
CA LEU A 11 41.29 11.24 -26.57
C LEU A 11 39.93 11.69 -27.13
N VAL A 12 39.91 12.36 -28.28
CA VAL A 12 38.67 12.76 -28.96
C VAL A 12 37.88 11.54 -29.41
N VAL A 13 38.55 10.52 -29.98
CA VAL A 13 37.89 9.26 -30.34
C VAL A 13 37.37 8.54 -29.10
N LEU A 14 38.13 8.46 -28.01
CA LEU A 14 37.66 7.86 -26.76
C LEU A 14 36.48 8.61 -26.14
N LEU A 15 36.49 9.95 -26.17
CA LEU A 15 35.38 10.78 -25.70
C LEU A 15 34.16 10.65 -26.61
N PHE A 16 34.36 10.53 -27.93
CA PHE A 16 33.28 10.33 -28.90
C PHE A 16 32.69 8.91 -28.81
N SER A 17 33.53 7.89 -28.65
CA SER A 17 33.14 6.50 -28.36
C SER A 17 32.43 6.39 -27.01
N ALA A 18 32.90 7.11 -25.98
CA ALA A 18 32.24 7.17 -24.69
C ALA A 18 30.88 7.90 -24.78
N SER A 19 30.75 8.93 -25.62
CA SER A 19 29.44 9.57 -25.88
C SER A 19 28.51 8.70 -26.72
N LEU A 20 29.03 7.85 -27.61
CA LEU A 20 28.25 6.85 -28.36
C LEU A 20 27.88 5.61 -27.52
N LEU A 21 28.66 5.29 -26.50
CA LEU A 21 28.34 4.26 -25.50
C LEU A 21 27.45 4.80 -24.36
N SER A 22 27.31 6.13 -24.26
CA SER A 22 26.51 6.83 -23.24
C SER A 22 25.04 7.00 -23.64
N SER A 23 24.63 6.66 -24.86
CA SER A 23 23.22 6.41 -25.14
C SER A 23 22.87 5.03 -24.59
N GLY A 24 22.78 4.93 -23.26
CA GLY A 24 22.20 3.76 -22.61
C GLY A 24 20.84 3.51 -23.25
N ASN A 25 20.66 2.33 -23.82
CA ASN A 25 19.45 1.98 -24.57
C ASN A 25 18.31 1.82 -23.55
N GLY A 26 17.68 2.94 -23.17
CA GLY A 26 16.60 2.96 -22.20
C GLY A 26 15.40 2.19 -22.71
N GLY A 27 14.89 1.28 -21.89
CA GLY A 27 13.67 0.52 -22.21
C GLY A 27 12.43 1.40 -22.28
N LYS A 28 11.42 0.93 -23.03
CA LYS A 28 10.10 1.54 -23.17
C LYS A 28 9.15 0.96 -22.11
N VAL A 29 8.63 1.83 -21.24
CA VAL A 29 7.78 1.47 -20.11
C VAL A 29 6.35 1.93 -20.37
N LEU A 30 5.42 0.98 -20.38
CA LEU A 30 3.99 1.28 -20.42
C LEU A 30 3.43 1.31 -19.00
N VAL A 31 2.68 2.35 -18.67
CA VAL A 31 2.25 2.64 -17.30
C VAL A 31 0.73 2.78 -17.22
N PHE A 32 0.11 2.04 -16.30
CA PHE A 32 -1.29 2.21 -15.93
C PHE A 32 -1.39 2.63 -14.45
N PRO A 33 -1.62 3.92 -14.17
CA PRO A 33 -1.62 4.44 -12.81
C PRO A 33 -3.02 4.39 -12.17
N VAL A 34 -3.03 4.64 -10.86
CA VAL A 34 -4.19 5.15 -10.11
C VAL A 34 -3.91 6.61 -9.79
N ASP A 35 -4.92 7.48 -9.89
CA ASP A 35 -4.77 8.91 -9.66
C ASP A 35 -4.53 9.25 -8.17
N GLY A 36 -4.52 10.54 -7.80
CA GLY A 36 -4.38 10.96 -6.41
C GLY A 36 -3.01 10.62 -5.81
N SER A 37 -3.01 10.15 -4.56
CA SER A 37 -1.77 9.87 -3.81
C SER A 37 -0.98 8.68 -4.36
N HIS A 38 -1.63 7.76 -5.08
CA HIS A 38 -0.97 6.63 -5.73
C HIS A 38 -0.07 7.10 -6.86
N TRP A 39 -0.58 8.01 -7.70
CA TRP A 39 0.16 8.64 -8.78
C TRP A 39 1.36 9.45 -8.27
N LEU A 40 1.21 10.27 -7.23
CA LEU A 40 2.30 11.09 -6.69
C LEU A 40 3.54 10.25 -6.33
N ASN A 41 3.31 9.07 -5.77
CA ASN A 41 4.37 8.11 -5.46
C ASN A 41 4.93 7.42 -6.71
N MET A 42 4.05 6.97 -7.61
CA MET A 42 4.46 6.31 -8.85
C MET A 42 5.31 7.23 -9.71
N LYS A 43 4.96 8.52 -9.77
CA LYS A 43 5.68 9.55 -10.51
C LYS A 43 7.14 9.67 -10.08
N ILE A 44 7.48 9.50 -8.80
CA ILE A 44 8.87 9.50 -8.31
C ILE A 44 9.67 8.36 -8.94
N ILE A 45 9.06 7.17 -9.09
CA ILE A 45 9.67 6.04 -9.78
C ILE A 45 9.85 6.35 -11.27
N LEU A 46 8.84 6.97 -11.91
CA LEU A 46 8.93 7.36 -13.31
C LEU A 46 10.00 8.42 -13.56
N GLU A 47 10.16 9.40 -12.66
CA GLU A 47 11.23 10.40 -12.72
C GLU A 47 12.62 9.75 -12.65
N ALA A 48 12.79 8.77 -11.74
CA ALA A 48 14.03 8.01 -11.63
C ALA A 48 14.32 7.19 -12.90
N LEU A 49 13.32 6.51 -13.47
CA LEU A 49 13.47 5.80 -14.73
C LEU A 49 13.79 6.75 -15.90
N HIS A 50 13.07 7.86 -16.01
CA HIS A 50 13.27 8.85 -17.07
C HIS A 50 14.68 9.45 -17.02
N SER A 51 15.18 9.76 -15.82
CA SER A 51 16.56 10.26 -15.63
C SER A 51 17.64 9.26 -16.07
N ARG A 52 17.28 7.99 -16.23
CA ARG A 52 18.16 6.91 -16.72
C ARG A 52 17.94 6.59 -18.20
N GLY A 53 17.17 7.43 -18.91
CA GLY A 53 16.97 7.34 -20.35
C GLY A 53 15.77 6.49 -20.79
N HIS A 54 14.97 5.98 -19.85
CA HIS A 54 13.77 5.20 -20.19
C HIS A 54 12.68 6.07 -20.82
N GLN A 55 12.04 5.53 -21.86
CA GLN A 55 10.87 6.15 -22.50
C GLN A 55 9.62 5.68 -21.78
N ILE A 56 8.76 6.61 -21.37
CA ILE A 56 7.61 6.31 -20.52
C ILE A 56 6.34 6.75 -21.22
N THR A 57 5.36 5.85 -21.26
CA THR A 57 4.02 6.12 -21.77
C THR A 57 2.99 5.80 -20.70
N VAL A 58 2.13 6.76 -20.37
CA VAL A 58 1.19 6.69 -19.24
C VAL A 58 -0.24 6.75 -19.73
N PHE A 59 -1.08 5.78 -19.35
CA PHE A 59 -2.52 5.90 -19.50
C PHE A 59 -3.09 6.91 -18.52
N ARG A 60 -4.03 7.73 -18.98
CA ARG A 60 -4.83 8.60 -18.11
C ARG A 60 -6.29 8.62 -18.53
N SER A 61 -7.17 8.84 -17.56
CA SER A 61 -8.57 9.19 -17.86
C SER A 61 -8.64 10.65 -18.29
N SER A 62 -9.62 11.02 -19.11
CA SER A 62 -9.93 12.43 -19.38
C SER A 62 -10.29 13.20 -18.09
N THR A 63 -10.77 12.50 -17.05
CA THR A 63 -11.08 13.05 -15.72
C THR A 63 -9.91 13.10 -14.75
N SER A 64 -8.71 12.68 -15.17
CA SER A 64 -7.56 12.66 -14.28
C SER A 64 -7.19 14.05 -13.78
N TRP A 65 -6.95 14.15 -12.47
CA TRP A 65 -6.76 15.39 -11.73
C TRP A 65 -5.30 15.61 -11.30
N TYR A 66 -4.54 14.55 -10.98
CA TYR A 66 -3.09 14.63 -10.79
C TYR A 66 -2.26 14.12 -11.97
N VAL A 67 -2.81 13.21 -12.79
CA VAL A 67 -2.11 12.71 -13.99
C VAL A 67 -2.30 13.72 -15.14
N SER A 68 -1.33 14.63 -15.28
CA SER A 68 -1.32 15.65 -16.33
C SER A 68 -1.17 15.03 -17.73
N GLU A 69 -1.84 15.61 -18.71
CA GLU A 69 -1.71 15.22 -20.13
C GLU A 69 -0.34 15.59 -20.71
N SER A 70 0.15 16.79 -20.39
CA SER A 70 1.49 17.23 -20.79
C SER A 70 2.50 17.00 -19.66
N SER A 71 3.64 16.41 -19.99
CA SER A 71 4.71 16.13 -19.06
C SER A 71 6.05 16.05 -19.79
N PRO A 72 7.15 16.57 -19.20
CA PRO A 72 8.48 16.42 -19.78
C PRO A 72 9.05 15.00 -19.62
N ILE A 73 8.50 14.19 -18.70
CA ILE A 73 9.07 12.89 -18.32
C ILE A 73 8.32 11.68 -18.93
N TYR A 74 7.14 11.88 -19.51
CA TYR A 74 6.35 10.82 -20.16
C TYR A 74 5.43 11.36 -21.26
N THR A 75 5.03 10.48 -22.17
CA THR A 75 3.92 10.72 -23.11
C THR A 75 2.62 10.16 -22.53
N SER A 76 1.52 10.90 -22.60
CA SER A 76 0.23 10.41 -22.10
C SER A 76 -0.66 9.84 -23.21
N ILE A 77 -1.42 8.79 -22.89
CA ILE A 77 -2.55 8.31 -23.69
C ILE A 77 -3.83 8.64 -22.92
N THR A 78 -4.56 9.64 -23.41
CA THR A 78 -5.84 10.04 -22.82
C THR A 78 -6.96 9.12 -23.32
N ILE A 79 -7.64 8.45 -22.41
CA ILE A 79 -8.81 7.63 -22.70
C ILE A 79 -10.06 8.44 -22.33
N ALA A 80 -10.85 8.78 -23.33
CA ALA A 80 -12.13 9.45 -23.13
C ALA A 80 -13.21 8.44 -22.73
N GLN A 81 -14.04 8.80 -21.76
CA GLN A 81 -15.25 8.06 -21.39
C GLN A 81 -16.48 8.85 -21.82
N GLU A 82 -17.53 8.16 -22.25
CA GLU A 82 -18.81 8.80 -22.61
C GLU A 82 -19.52 9.42 -21.40
N GLN A 83 -19.39 8.78 -20.22
CA GLN A 83 -19.90 9.28 -18.94
C GLN A 83 -18.74 9.34 -17.93
N PRO A 84 -17.94 10.41 -17.98
CA PRO A 84 -16.78 10.56 -17.12
C PRO A 84 -17.18 10.60 -15.64
N GLN A 85 -16.68 9.68 -14.83
CA GLN A 85 -16.72 9.77 -13.37
C GLN A 85 -15.34 10.12 -12.81
N ASN A 86 -15.33 11.01 -11.82
CA ASN A 86 -14.12 11.35 -11.07
C ASN A 86 -13.93 10.30 -9.98
N ILE A 87 -13.31 9.17 -10.36
CA ILE A 87 -12.92 8.12 -9.43
C ILE A 87 -11.98 8.73 -8.38
N GLU A 88 -12.26 8.49 -7.10
CA GLU A 88 -11.51 9.05 -5.96
C GLU A 88 -11.51 10.59 -5.87
N SER A 89 -12.55 11.26 -6.39
CA SER A 89 -12.71 12.70 -6.19
C SER A 89 -12.79 13.08 -4.70
N GLN A 90 -12.39 14.30 -4.39
CA GLN A 90 -12.45 14.84 -3.03
C GLN A 90 -13.88 14.81 -2.46
N ASP A 91 -14.90 15.07 -3.28
CA ASP A 91 -16.30 15.04 -2.84
C ASP A 91 -16.74 13.62 -2.47
N VAL A 92 -16.43 12.62 -3.31
CA VAL A 92 -16.77 11.21 -3.06
C VAL A 92 -16.07 10.71 -1.78
N MET A 93 -14.80 11.06 -1.59
CA MET A 93 -14.04 10.70 -0.39
C MET A 93 -14.58 11.40 0.87
N THR A 94 -15.00 12.66 0.75
CA THR A 94 -15.61 13.42 1.85
C THR A 94 -16.94 12.81 2.26
N SER A 95 -17.83 12.51 1.30
CA SER A 95 -19.11 11.83 1.59
C SER A 95 -18.91 10.45 2.23
N PHE A 96 -17.94 9.67 1.75
CA PHE A 96 -17.61 8.39 2.36
C PHE A 96 -17.11 8.53 3.80
N LEU A 97 -16.25 9.53 4.06
CA LEU A 97 -15.76 9.84 5.41
C LEU A 97 -16.90 10.25 6.33
N GLU A 98 -17.76 11.19 5.93
CA GLU A 98 -18.88 11.67 6.73
C GLU A 98 -19.79 10.51 7.14
N ARG A 99 -20.16 9.66 6.17
CA ARG A 99 -20.97 8.45 6.45
C ARG A 99 -20.23 7.48 7.38
N SER A 100 -18.93 7.29 7.19
CA SER A 100 -18.13 6.42 8.06
C SER A 100 -18.05 6.96 9.49
N MET A 101 -17.92 8.27 9.67
CA MET A 101 -17.94 8.92 10.99
C MET A 101 -19.30 8.78 11.67
N GLU A 102 -20.40 8.95 10.93
CA GLU A 102 -21.76 8.75 11.45
C GLU A 102 -21.96 7.30 11.94
N ILE A 103 -21.55 6.32 11.14
CA ILE A 103 -21.60 4.89 11.52
C ILE A 103 -20.77 4.65 12.78
N ARG A 104 -19.56 5.22 12.85
CA ARG A 104 -18.69 5.10 14.01
C ARG A 104 -19.22 5.77 15.27
N ARG A 105 -19.94 6.90 15.17
CA ARG A 105 -20.54 7.58 16.34
C ARG A 105 -21.54 6.68 17.06
N ASN A 106 -22.19 5.77 16.34
CA ASN A 106 -23.08 4.73 16.90
C ASN A 106 -22.29 3.51 17.43
N LYS A 107 -21.20 3.75 18.17
CA LYS A 107 -20.24 2.71 18.61
C LYS A 107 -20.94 1.52 19.27
N GLY A 108 -20.54 0.31 18.87
CA GLY A 108 -20.83 -0.93 19.60
C GLY A 108 -22.04 -1.75 19.13
N THR A 109 -22.72 -1.37 18.04
CA THR A 109 -23.77 -2.21 17.46
C THR A 109 -23.20 -3.14 16.38
N LEU A 110 -23.63 -4.41 16.36
CA LEU A 110 -23.38 -5.30 15.22
C LEU A 110 -23.88 -4.69 13.90
N TRP A 111 -24.90 -3.83 13.98
CA TRP A 111 -25.40 -3.08 12.83
C TRP A 111 -24.39 -2.09 12.24
N ALA A 112 -23.62 -1.39 13.08
CA ALA A 112 -22.58 -0.47 12.61
C ALA A 112 -21.50 -1.21 11.79
N PHE A 113 -21.17 -2.44 12.15
CA PHE A 113 -20.27 -3.30 11.36
C PHE A 113 -20.84 -3.56 9.95
N PHE A 114 -22.10 -3.99 9.85
CA PHE A 114 -22.74 -4.26 8.56
C PHE A 114 -22.92 -2.98 7.72
N GLU A 115 -23.30 -1.87 8.35
CA GLU A 115 -23.42 -0.57 7.68
C GLU A 115 -22.08 -0.06 7.15
N PHE A 116 -20.98 -0.23 7.91
CA PHE A 116 -19.65 0.13 7.45
C PHE A 116 -19.26 -0.67 6.20
N TYR A 117 -19.45 -1.99 6.23
CA TYR A 117 -19.14 -2.83 5.07
C TYR A 117 -20.07 -2.59 3.89
N ARG A 118 -21.35 -2.28 4.12
CA ARG A 118 -22.27 -1.85 3.05
C ARG A 118 -21.77 -0.57 2.37
N ASN A 119 -21.37 0.43 3.17
CA ASN A 119 -20.80 1.68 2.67
C ASN A 119 -19.50 1.44 1.88
N LEU A 120 -18.61 0.58 2.40
CA LEU A 120 -17.36 0.19 1.73
C LEU A 120 -17.61 -0.53 0.41
N PHE A 121 -18.53 -1.51 0.40
CA PHE A 121 -18.85 -2.30 -0.78
C PHE A 121 -19.51 -1.46 -1.87
N GLN A 122 -20.33 -0.48 -1.50
CA GLN A 122 -20.92 0.44 -2.45
C GLN A 122 -19.82 1.27 -3.15
N LEU A 123 -18.94 1.91 -2.37
CA LEU A 123 -17.84 2.72 -2.91
C LEU A 123 -16.93 1.90 -3.84
N PHE A 124 -16.45 0.74 -3.38
CA PHE A 124 -15.58 -0.10 -4.19
C PHE A 124 -16.32 -0.68 -5.41
N GLY A 125 -17.56 -1.11 -5.26
CA GLY A 125 -18.34 -1.68 -6.36
C GLY A 125 -18.59 -0.66 -7.48
N GLU A 126 -18.87 0.60 -7.15
CA GLU A 126 -19.04 1.69 -8.12
C GLU A 126 -17.71 2.01 -8.82
N ASN A 127 -16.63 2.25 -8.06
CA ASN A 127 -15.31 2.56 -8.62
C ASN A 127 -14.80 1.45 -9.56
N GLN A 128 -14.94 0.18 -9.17
CA GLN A 128 -14.47 -0.96 -9.97
C GLN A 128 -15.27 -1.10 -11.28
N LYS A 129 -16.58 -0.77 -11.28
CA LYS A 129 -17.39 -0.73 -12.51
C LYS A 129 -16.93 0.36 -13.47
N ASP A 130 -16.62 1.55 -12.97
CA ASP A 130 -16.21 2.66 -13.83
C ASP A 130 -14.80 2.47 -14.40
N VAL A 131 -13.88 1.91 -13.62
CA VAL A 131 -12.57 1.51 -14.16
C VAL A 131 -12.70 0.35 -15.14
N ALA A 132 -13.62 -0.60 -14.94
CA ALA A 132 -13.87 -1.64 -15.92
C ALA A 132 -14.37 -1.05 -17.26
N LYS A 133 -15.25 -0.04 -17.24
CA LYS A 133 -15.66 0.69 -18.47
C LYS A 133 -14.48 1.34 -19.18
N LEU A 134 -13.59 2.01 -18.43
CA LEU A 134 -12.37 2.59 -18.98
C LEU A 134 -11.53 1.53 -19.73
N VAL A 135 -11.34 0.37 -19.10
CA VAL A 135 -10.57 -0.74 -19.66
C VAL A 135 -11.26 -1.32 -20.90
N ILE A 136 -12.59 -1.44 -20.89
CA ILE A 136 -13.39 -1.85 -22.05
C ILE A 136 -13.15 -0.89 -23.23
N SER A 137 -13.18 0.42 -23.00
CA SER A 137 -12.92 1.41 -24.06
C SER A 137 -11.52 1.27 -24.68
N ILE A 138 -10.51 0.87 -23.89
CA ILE A 138 -9.17 0.56 -24.42
C ILE A 138 -9.23 -0.68 -25.30
N PHE A 139 -9.87 -1.77 -24.83
CA PHE A 139 -9.98 -3.02 -25.60
C PHE A 139 -10.80 -2.87 -26.89
N GLU A 140 -11.81 -2.00 -26.90
CA GLU A 140 -12.65 -1.73 -28.07
C GLU A 140 -11.93 -0.84 -29.10
N ASN A 141 -10.93 -0.07 -28.69
CA ASN A 141 -10.12 0.75 -29.58
C ASN A 141 -9.00 -0.09 -30.26
N LYS A 142 -9.38 -0.79 -31.34
CA LYS A 142 -8.46 -1.63 -32.13
C LYS A 142 -7.26 -0.87 -32.71
N THR A 143 -7.42 0.42 -33.01
CA THR A 143 -6.33 1.27 -33.52
C THR A 143 -5.29 1.50 -32.43
N LEU A 144 -5.74 1.86 -31.23
CA LEU A 144 -4.87 2.04 -30.08
C LEU A 144 -4.14 0.73 -29.72
N LEU A 145 -4.85 -0.39 -29.63
CA LEU A 145 -4.22 -1.69 -29.33
C LEU A 145 -3.15 -2.06 -30.36
N ARG A 146 -3.40 -1.81 -31.65
CA ARG A 146 -2.41 -2.03 -32.71
C ARG A 146 -1.18 -1.14 -32.51
N GLN A 147 -1.36 0.15 -32.26
CA GLN A 147 -0.28 1.09 -31.99
C GLN A 147 0.56 0.67 -30.77
N LEU A 148 -0.10 0.23 -29.69
CA LEU A 148 0.58 -0.25 -28.48
C LEU A 148 1.46 -1.47 -28.79
N ASN A 149 0.95 -2.41 -29.58
CA ASN A 149 1.68 -3.61 -29.97
C ASN A 149 2.86 -3.31 -30.92
N GLU A 150 2.67 -2.39 -31.87
CA GLU A 150 3.71 -1.96 -32.82
C GLU A 150 4.81 -1.11 -32.17
N THR A 151 4.49 -0.39 -31.08
CA THR A 151 5.47 0.45 -30.35
C THR A 151 6.60 -0.38 -29.73
N GLY A 152 6.32 -1.64 -29.37
CA GLY A 152 7.29 -2.58 -28.80
C GLY A 152 7.77 -2.15 -27.41
N TYR A 153 6.89 -2.17 -26.41
CA TYR A 153 7.24 -1.91 -25.02
C TYR A 153 8.03 -3.09 -24.40
N ASP A 154 8.89 -2.80 -23.43
CA ASP A 154 9.73 -3.79 -22.75
C ASP A 154 9.14 -4.27 -21.42
N LEU A 155 8.29 -3.44 -20.80
CA LEU A 155 7.73 -3.69 -19.47
C LEU A 155 6.43 -2.93 -19.25
N PHE A 156 5.53 -3.53 -18.47
CA PHE A 156 4.32 -2.90 -17.98
C PHE A 156 4.44 -2.64 -16.46
N LEU A 157 4.30 -1.37 -16.05
CA LEU A 157 4.31 -0.96 -14.64
C LEU A 157 2.91 -0.48 -14.26
N THR A 158 2.26 -1.13 -13.29
CA THR A 158 0.87 -0.79 -12.93
C THR A 158 0.65 -0.73 -11.44
N ASP A 159 -0.32 0.08 -11.05
CA ASP A 159 -0.93 0.01 -9.72
C ASP A 159 -2.03 -1.06 -9.71
N PRO A 160 -1.95 -2.12 -8.86
CA PRO A 160 -2.94 -3.19 -8.83
C PRO A 160 -4.21 -2.88 -8.02
N ALA A 161 -4.40 -1.67 -7.47
CA ALA A 161 -5.66 -1.30 -6.81
C ALA A 161 -6.87 -1.40 -7.76
N PHE A 162 -6.64 -1.15 -9.06
CA PHE A 162 -7.53 -1.57 -10.14
C PHE A 162 -6.77 -2.49 -11.10
N PRO A 163 -7.34 -3.62 -11.50
CA PRO A 163 -6.60 -4.61 -12.28
C PRO A 163 -6.47 -4.27 -13.77
N GLY A 164 -6.92 -3.10 -14.24
CA GLY A 164 -6.91 -2.73 -15.66
C GLY A 164 -5.54 -2.88 -16.34
N GLY A 165 -4.47 -2.40 -15.70
CA GLY A 165 -3.11 -2.57 -16.21
C GLY A 165 -2.64 -4.03 -16.22
N VAL A 166 -3.09 -4.84 -15.26
CA VAL A 166 -2.79 -6.29 -15.20
C VAL A 166 -3.40 -7.02 -16.41
N LEU A 167 -4.65 -6.68 -16.77
CA LEU A 167 -5.34 -7.23 -17.93
C LEU A 167 -4.64 -6.83 -19.24
N LEU A 168 -4.27 -5.56 -19.37
CA LEU A 168 -3.57 -5.04 -20.55
C LEU A 168 -2.17 -5.62 -20.72
N ALA A 169 -1.42 -5.77 -19.62
CA ALA A 169 -0.10 -6.41 -19.64
C ALA A 169 -0.17 -7.84 -20.15
N HIS A 170 -1.18 -8.60 -19.71
CA HIS A 170 -1.43 -9.96 -20.21
C HIS A 170 -1.75 -9.97 -21.71
N TYR A 171 -2.67 -9.11 -22.16
CA TYR A 171 -3.05 -9.01 -23.57
C TYR A 171 -1.86 -8.67 -24.47
N LEU A 172 -1.03 -7.71 -24.05
CA LEU A 172 0.16 -7.26 -24.77
C LEU A 172 1.38 -8.19 -24.58
N LYS A 173 1.25 -9.23 -23.74
CA LYS A 173 2.32 -10.19 -23.40
C LYS A 173 3.59 -9.51 -22.87
N LEU A 174 3.40 -8.50 -22.03
CA LEU A 174 4.50 -7.72 -21.43
C LEU A 174 4.86 -8.25 -20.04
N PRO A 175 6.16 -8.24 -19.68
CA PRO A 175 6.58 -8.44 -18.30
C PRO A 175 5.90 -7.43 -17.37
N LEU A 176 5.42 -7.91 -16.22
CA LEU A 176 4.54 -7.13 -15.35
C LEU A 176 5.19 -6.83 -14.00
N VAL A 177 5.28 -5.55 -13.67
CA VAL A 177 5.68 -5.06 -12.34
C VAL A 177 4.51 -4.35 -11.69
N LEU A 178 4.14 -4.82 -10.50
CA LEU A 178 3.12 -4.20 -9.66
C LEU A 178 3.76 -3.17 -8.73
N ASN A 179 3.11 -2.03 -8.53
CA ASN A 179 3.55 -0.96 -7.65
C ASN A 179 2.43 -0.56 -6.71
N VAL A 180 2.69 -0.57 -5.39
CA VAL A 180 1.78 -0.34 -4.23
C VAL A 180 1.60 -1.60 -3.41
N ARG A 181 1.04 -1.47 -2.21
CA ARG A 181 0.66 -2.59 -1.34
C ARG A 181 -0.76 -3.11 -1.59
N TRP A 182 -1.65 -2.28 -2.13
CA TRP A 182 -3.10 -2.53 -2.15
C TRP A 182 -3.56 -3.16 -3.46
N ILE A 183 -4.53 -4.06 -3.35
CA ILE A 183 -5.34 -4.56 -4.47
C ILE A 183 -6.80 -4.21 -4.21
N SER A 184 -7.66 -4.40 -5.21
CA SER A 184 -9.09 -4.09 -5.16
C SER A 184 -9.86 -4.72 -4.00
N SER A 185 -9.31 -5.74 -3.33
CA SER A 185 -9.93 -6.44 -2.20
C SER A 185 -9.19 -6.34 -0.87
N GLY A 186 -8.17 -5.48 -0.77
CA GLY A 186 -7.38 -5.31 0.44
C GLY A 186 -5.89 -5.46 0.19
N GLU A 187 -5.19 -6.16 1.07
CA GLU A 187 -3.73 -6.15 1.10
C GLU A 187 -3.12 -7.18 0.15
N GLY A 188 -2.28 -6.72 -0.78
CA GLY A 188 -1.76 -7.51 -1.90
C GLY A 188 -0.84 -8.66 -1.49
N HIS A 189 -0.18 -8.59 -0.32
CA HIS A 189 0.64 -9.69 0.17
C HIS A 189 -0.16 -10.99 0.36
N PHE A 190 -1.46 -10.93 0.65
CA PHE A 190 -2.32 -12.12 0.70
C PHE A 190 -2.44 -12.83 -0.65
N ALA A 191 -2.22 -12.13 -1.76
CA ALA A 191 -2.22 -12.73 -3.08
C ALA A 191 -0.88 -13.41 -3.42
N VAL A 192 0.24 -12.93 -2.86
CA VAL A 192 1.59 -13.33 -3.30
C VAL A 192 2.49 -14.00 -2.26
N ALA A 193 2.10 -14.04 -1.00
CA ALA A 193 2.92 -14.69 0.01
C ALA A 193 2.08 -15.20 1.19
N PRO A 194 2.56 -16.23 1.91
CA PRO A 194 1.91 -16.75 3.11
C PRO A 194 1.62 -15.62 4.09
N SER A 195 0.34 -15.47 4.43
CA SER A 195 -0.14 -14.42 5.33
C SER A 195 -1.01 -15.04 6.43
N PRO A 196 -0.42 -15.76 7.40
CA PRO A 196 -1.20 -16.53 8.37
C PRO A 196 -2.02 -15.62 9.28
N LEU A 197 -3.35 -15.77 9.24
CA LEU A 197 -4.29 -14.97 10.05
C LEU A 197 -4.14 -15.18 11.58
N SER A 198 -3.31 -16.13 12.00
CA SER A 198 -2.98 -16.35 13.40
C SER A 198 -2.19 -15.21 14.04
N TYR A 199 -1.45 -14.44 13.23
CA TYR A 199 -0.70 -13.25 13.68
C TYR A 199 -0.65 -12.13 12.63
N ILE A 200 -1.10 -12.34 11.39
CA ILE A 200 -1.24 -11.26 10.41
C ILE A 200 -2.64 -10.66 10.52
N PRO A 201 -2.78 -9.41 10.97
CA PRO A 201 -4.08 -8.75 11.03
C PRO A 201 -4.57 -8.40 9.62
N ALA A 202 -5.84 -8.69 9.35
CA ALA A 202 -6.56 -8.18 8.21
C ALA A 202 -6.72 -6.66 8.32
N VAL A 203 -6.75 -5.95 7.19
CA VAL A 203 -7.08 -4.52 7.17
C VAL A 203 -8.50 -4.32 7.77
N PHE A 204 -8.72 -3.21 8.46
CA PHE A 204 -9.93 -2.90 9.24
C PHE A 204 -10.13 -3.69 10.54
N SER A 205 -9.27 -4.67 10.85
CA SER A 205 -9.35 -5.39 12.13
C SER A 205 -8.87 -4.54 13.31
N HIS A 206 -8.03 -3.54 13.02
CA HIS A 206 -7.43 -2.67 14.04
C HIS A 206 -6.59 -3.44 15.08
N PHE A 207 -6.00 -4.57 14.68
CA PHE A 207 -5.14 -5.39 15.54
C PHE A 207 -3.66 -5.30 15.15
N SER A 208 -2.80 -5.66 16.10
CA SER A 208 -1.36 -5.90 15.86
C SER A 208 -1.09 -7.38 15.60
N ASP A 209 0.18 -7.75 15.45
CA ASP A 209 0.63 -9.14 15.39
C ASP A 209 0.47 -9.90 16.72
N LYS A 210 0.12 -9.21 17.80
CA LYS A 210 -0.16 -9.78 19.12
C LYS A 210 -1.67 -9.84 19.34
N MET A 211 -2.30 -10.93 18.91
CA MET A 211 -3.73 -11.18 19.07
C MET A 211 -4.02 -12.31 20.06
N HIS A 212 -4.95 -12.10 20.99
CA HIS A 212 -5.54 -13.18 21.78
C HIS A 212 -6.59 -13.97 20.97
N PHE A 213 -7.10 -15.08 21.52
CA PHE A 213 -7.98 -15.99 20.78
C PHE A 213 -9.20 -15.30 20.15
N SER A 214 -9.97 -14.50 20.90
CA SER A 214 -11.14 -13.79 20.36
C SER A 214 -10.78 -12.73 19.31
N GLN A 215 -9.63 -12.05 19.43
CA GLN A 215 -9.11 -11.17 18.37
C GLN A 215 -8.80 -11.96 17.09
N ARG A 216 -8.22 -13.17 17.20
CA ARG A 216 -8.01 -14.04 16.04
C ARG A 216 -9.31 -14.50 15.39
N VAL A 217 -10.35 -14.80 16.18
CA VAL A 217 -11.68 -15.11 15.64
C VAL A 217 -12.23 -13.92 14.87
N GLN A 218 -12.17 -12.71 15.45
CA GLN A 218 -12.60 -11.49 14.76
C GLN A 218 -11.78 -11.23 13.50
N ASN A 219 -10.47 -11.41 13.56
CA ASN A 219 -9.56 -11.24 12.41
C ASN A 219 -9.96 -12.13 11.22
N ILE A 220 -10.40 -13.38 11.48
CA ILE A 220 -10.93 -14.28 10.45
C ILE A 220 -12.23 -13.72 9.85
N ILE A 221 -13.11 -13.12 10.66
CA ILE A 221 -14.34 -12.49 10.17
C ILE A 221 -14.01 -11.28 9.27
N PHE A 222 -13.12 -10.39 9.71
CA PHE A 222 -12.66 -9.24 8.92
C PHE A 222 -12.06 -9.71 7.59
N HIS A 223 -11.19 -10.72 7.62
CA HIS A 223 -10.64 -11.30 6.39
C HIS A 223 -11.73 -11.89 5.49
N GLY A 224 -12.70 -12.60 6.06
CA GLY A 224 -13.85 -13.14 5.32
C GLY A 224 -14.66 -12.08 4.59
N MET A 225 -14.86 -10.91 5.20
CA MET A 225 -15.55 -9.77 4.54
C MET A 225 -14.74 -9.22 3.35
N LEU A 226 -13.41 -9.17 3.45
CA LEU A 226 -12.54 -8.75 2.35
C LEU A 226 -12.53 -9.76 1.20
N VAL A 227 -12.52 -11.05 1.52
CA VAL A 227 -12.66 -12.13 0.54
C VAL A 227 -14.02 -12.05 -0.15
N TYR A 228 -15.10 -11.82 0.59
CA TYR A 228 -16.43 -11.60 0.02
C TYR A 228 -16.43 -10.38 -0.91
N MET A 229 -15.86 -9.26 -0.48
CA MET A 229 -15.73 -8.04 -1.30
C MET A 229 -14.99 -8.33 -2.60
N HIS A 230 -13.91 -9.11 -2.56
CA HIS A 230 -13.17 -9.51 -3.75
C HIS A 230 -14.09 -10.18 -4.77
N TYR A 231 -14.69 -11.31 -4.39
CA TYR A 231 -15.37 -12.19 -5.33
C TYR A 231 -16.72 -11.66 -5.79
N TYR A 232 -17.46 -10.96 -4.92
CA TYR A 232 -18.85 -10.59 -5.18
C TYR A 232 -19.09 -9.11 -5.46
N VAL A 233 -18.11 -8.24 -5.16
CA VAL A 233 -18.27 -6.78 -5.30
C VAL A 233 -17.26 -6.21 -6.29
N ALA A 234 -15.97 -6.42 -6.05
CA ALA A 234 -14.90 -5.76 -6.79
C ALA A 234 -14.50 -6.48 -8.09
N ASN A 235 -14.38 -7.80 -8.07
CA ASN A 235 -13.90 -8.58 -9.23
C ASN A 235 -14.93 -8.78 -10.37
N PRO A 236 -16.26 -8.92 -10.13
CA PRO A 236 -17.19 -9.28 -11.21
C PRO A 236 -17.10 -8.41 -12.48
N PRO A 237 -16.98 -7.07 -12.40
CA PRO A 237 -16.80 -6.24 -13.59
C PRO A 237 -15.56 -6.60 -14.42
N PHE A 238 -14.43 -6.91 -13.76
CA PHE A 238 -13.18 -7.26 -14.44
C PHE A 238 -13.12 -8.71 -14.90
N GLN A 239 -13.80 -9.62 -14.19
CA GLN A 239 -13.94 -10.99 -14.64
C GLN A 239 -14.70 -11.06 -15.97
N ALA A 240 -15.77 -10.26 -16.11
CA ALA A 240 -16.49 -10.13 -17.39
C ALA A 240 -15.60 -9.57 -18.52
N VAL A 241 -14.67 -8.66 -18.22
CA VAL A 241 -13.67 -8.18 -19.19
C VAL A 241 -12.70 -9.29 -19.57
N CYS A 242 -12.24 -10.10 -18.61
CA CYS A 242 -11.36 -11.25 -18.88
C CYS A 242 -12.05 -12.25 -19.82
N GLU A 243 -13.29 -12.64 -19.53
CA GLU A 243 -14.08 -13.57 -20.36
C GLU A 243 -14.26 -13.03 -21.78
N LYS A 244 -14.60 -11.73 -21.92
CA LYS A 244 -14.84 -11.11 -23.24
C LYS A 244 -13.58 -10.98 -24.09
N TYR A 245 -12.42 -10.67 -23.51
CA TYR A 245 -11.24 -10.25 -24.27
C TYR A 245 -10.00 -11.14 -24.12
N LEU A 246 -9.89 -11.91 -23.05
CA LEU A 246 -8.72 -12.72 -22.71
C LEU A 246 -9.01 -14.24 -22.75
N GLY A 247 -10.25 -14.63 -22.47
CA GLY A 247 -10.76 -16.01 -22.54
C GLY A 247 -11.27 -16.54 -21.19
N ASP A 248 -12.09 -17.60 -21.25
CA ASP A 248 -12.92 -18.08 -20.13
C ASP A 248 -12.15 -18.65 -18.93
N ASN A 249 -10.92 -19.13 -19.13
CA ASN A 249 -10.11 -19.75 -18.08
C ASN A 249 -9.19 -18.75 -17.35
N ILE A 250 -9.27 -17.45 -17.68
CA ILE A 250 -8.41 -16.42 -17.12
C ILE A 250 -9.16 -15.67 -16.04
N THR A 251 -8.56 -15.61 -14.85
CA THR A 251 -9.11 -14.83 -13.74
C THR A 251 -8.21 -13.65 -13.41
N THR A 252 -8.80 -12.53 -13.03
CA THR A 252 -8.07 -11.34 -12.58
C THR A 252 -7.04 -11.68 -11.51
N PHE A 253 -7.42 -12.50 -10.52
CA PHE A 253 -6.56 -12.89 -9.42
C PHE A 253 -5.35 -13.71 -9.89
N SER A 254 -5.55 -14.64 -10.82
CA SER A 254 -4.44 -15.42 -11.40
C SER A 254 -3.44 -14.52 -12.14
N LEU A 255 -3.89 -13.45 -12.80
CA LEU A 255 -3.02 -12.51 -13.47
C LEU A 255 -2.22 -11.65 -12.48
N VAL A 256 -2.82 -11.23 -11.37
CA VAL A 256 -2.10 -10.54 -10.28
C VAL A 256 -1.00 -11.45 -9.70
N GLN A 257 -1.31 -12.73 -9.44
CA GLN A 257 -0.31 -13.72 -8.98
C GLN A 257 0.74 -14.05 -10.05
N ALA A 258 0.45 -13.79 -11.33
CA ALA A 258 1.36 -14.04 -12.43
C ALA A 258 2.40 -12.94 -12.64
N ALA A 259 2.29 -11.81 -11.95
CA ALA A 259 3.25 -10.71 -12.05
C ALA A 259 4.69 -11.17 -11.80
N ASP A 260 5.62 -10.62 -12.59
CA ASP A 260 7.05 -10.94 -12.49
C ASP A 260 7.65 -10.41 -11.19
N LEU A 261 7.20 -9.22 -10.78
CA LEU A 261 7.70 -8.56 -9.58
C LEU A 261 6.61 -7.71 -8.92
N TRP A 262 6.69 -7.61 -7.60
CA TRP A 262 5.87 -6.70 -6.80
C TRP A 262 6.76 -5.72 -6.03
N LEU A 263 6.70 -4.44 -6.39
CA LEU A 263 7.27 -3.34 -5.63
C LEU A 263 6.33 -2.95 -4.49
N MET A 264 6.49 -3.64 -3.37
CA MET A 264 5.66 -3.46 -2.18
C MET A 264 6.07 -2.15 -1.50
N ARG A 265 5.17 -1.16 -1.47
CA ARG A 265 5.43 0.19 -0.91
C ARG A 265 5.41 0.24 0.63
N VAL A 266 6.00 -0.77 1.26
CA VAL A 266 6.26 -0.82 2.69
C VAL A 266 7.65 -1.43 2.96
N ASP A 267 8.10 -1.35 4.20
CA ASP A 267 9.26 -2.09 4.73
C ASP A 267 8.94 -2.54 6.17
N PHE A 268 9.84 -3.29 6.82
CA PHE A 268 9.61 -3.80 8.17
C PHE A 268 9.93 -2.82 9.30
N THR A 269 10.45 -1.63 8.99
CA THR A 269 10.49 -0.53 9.96
C THR A 269 9.09 0.01 10.23
N PHE A 270 8.20 -0.06 9.24
CA PHE A 270 6.79 0.30 9.38
C PHE A 270 5.84 -0.91 9.53
N GLU A 271 5.97 -1.92 8.67
CA GLU A 271 5.06 -3.08 8.59
C GLU A 271 5.45 -4.20 9.56
N LEU A 272 4.50 -5.05 9.92
CA LEU A 272 4.73 -6.21 10.78
C LEU A 272 5.54 -7.30 10.03
N PRO A 273 6.59 -7.87 10.64
CA PRO A 273 7.37 -8.96 10.04
C PRO A 273 6.50 -10.14 9.60
N ARG A 274 6.76 -10.68 8.41
CA ARG A 274 6.00 -11.77 7.81
C ARG A 274 6.80 -12.53 6.75
N PRO A 275 6.46 -13.79 6.44
CA PRO A 275 7.05 -14.55 5.34
C PRO A 275 6.85 -13.82 4.01
N THR A 276 7.87 -13.76 3.17
CA THR A 276 7.80 -13.08 1.86
C THR A 276 8.36 -13.94 0.75
N MET A 277 8.12 -13.55 -0.51
CA MET A 277 8.61 -14.24 -1.70
C MET A 277 9.75 -13.47 -2.38
N PRO A 278 10.67 -14.14 -3.10
CA PRO A 278 11.79 -13.49 -3.77
C PRO A 278 11.38 -12.42 -4.80
N ASN A 279 10.17 -12.53 -5.38
CA ASN A 279 9.63 -11.55 -6.31
C ASN A 279 8.90 -10.36 -5.64
N VAL A 280 8.90 -10.28 -4.30
CA VAL A 280 8.32 -9.16 -3.54
C VAL A 280 9.45 -8.29 -3.00
N ILE A 281 9.59 -7.09 -3.57
CA ILE A 281 10.65 -6.14 -3.22
C ILE A 281 10.05 -5.01 -2.38
N TYR A 282 10.47 -4.94 -1.13
CA TYR A 282 10.05 -3.90 -0.19
C TYR A 282 10.79 -2.60 -0.48
N ILE A 283 10.03 -1.59 -0.90
CA ILE A 283 10.54 -0.27 -1.27
C ILE A 283 9.90 0.84 -0.42
N GLY A 284 9.53 0.56 0.83
CA GLY A 284 9.03 1.57 1.76
C GLY A 284 10.04 2.70 2.02
N GLY A 285 9.55 3.95 2.08
CA GLY A 285 10.31 5.09 2.60
C GLY A 285 10.97 6.03 1.60
N PHE A 286 10.80 5.86 0.29
CA PHE A 286 11.39 6.80 -0.68
C PHE A 286 10.77 8.22 -0.66
N GLN A 287 9.73 8.43 0.14
CA GLN A 287 9.10 9.73 0.37
C GLN A 287 9.97 10.63 1.27
N GLY A 288 10.59 10.03 2.30
CA GLY A 288 11.50 10.74 3.20
C GLY A 288 12.76 11.17 2.47
N LYS A 289 13.09 12.47 2.57
CA LYS A 289 14.26 13.08 1.94
C LYS A 289 14.95 14.01 2.93
N PRO A 290 16.26 14.31 2.75
CA PRO A 290 16.90 15.37 3.52
C PRO A 290 16.10 16.67 3.42
N SER A 291 15.91 17.36 4.55
CA SER A 291 15.15 18.60 4.60
C SER A 291 15.88 19.71 3.82
N LYS A 292 15.09 20.51 3.11
CA LYS A 292 15.53 21.75 2.48
C LYS A 292 15.28 22.94 3.40
N PRO A 293 15.97 24.08 3.19
CA PRO A 293 15.68 25.32 3.92
C PRO A 293 14.21 25.73 3.76
N LEU A 294 13.59 26.14 4.87
CA LEU A 294 12.20 26.61 4.87
C LEU A 294 12.12 28.06 4.34
N PRO A 295 10.98 28.49 3.79
CA PRO A 295 10.72 29.90 3.52
C PRO A 295 10.90 30.75 4.78
N LEU A 296 11.40 31.98 4.62
CA LEU A 296 11.82 32.84 5.74
C LEU A 296 10.74 32.98 6.82
N GLU A 297 9.50 33.28 6.43
CA GLU A 297 8.37 33.44 7.36
C GLU A 297 8.11 32.17 8.19
N LEU A 298 8.18 31.00 7.54
CA LEU A 298 7.97 29.73 8.21
C LEU A 298 9.16 29.41 9.13
N GLU A 299 10.39 29.66 8.69
CA GLU A 299 11.59 29.48 9.52
C GLU A 299 11.53 30.36 10.78
N GLU A 300 11.19 31.65 10.64
CA GLU A 300 11.03 32.58 11.77
C GLU A 300 9.96 32.09 12.75
N PHE A 301 8.82 31.61 12.24
CA PHE A 301 7.78 31.02 13.06
C PHE A 301 8.26 29.77 13.79
N MET A 302 8.96 28.87 13.11
CA MET A 302 9.53 27.65 13.70
C MET A 302 10.53 27.99 14.82
N GLN A 303 11.40 28.98 14.62
CA GLN A 303 12.40 29.39 15.62
C GLN A 303 11.76 30.11 16.82
N SER A 304 10.68 30.86 16.61
CA SER A 304 9.93 31.55 17.68
C SER A 304 9.32 30.59 18.72
N SER A 305 9.33 29.28 18.46
CA SER A 305 8.85 28.25 19.38
C SER A 305 9.73 28.01 20.62
N GLY A 306 10.93 28.61 20.67
CA GLY A 306 11.83 28.48 21.82
C GLY A 306 12.19 27.02 22.11
N GLU A 307 12.16 26.64 23.39
CA GLU A 307 12.47 25.27 23.84
C GLU A 307 11.29 24.30 23.67
N HIS A 308 10.06 24.81 23.65
CA HIS A 308 8.85 23.99 23.53
C HIS A 308 8.73 23.32 22.17
N GLY A 309 9.23 23.96 21.11
CA GLY A 309 9.21 23.42 19.76
C GLY A 309 7.84 23.48 19.08
N VAL A 310 7.72 22.74 17.99
CA VAL A 310 6.62 22.86 17.02
C VAL A 310 5.87 21.54 16.85
N ILE A 311 4.55 21.63 16.87
CA ILE A 311 3.63 20.58 16.45
C ILE A 311 3.26 20.83 14.98
N VAL A 312 3.35 19.79 14.16
CA VAL A 312 2.99 19.84 12.74
C VAL A 312 1.69 19.08 12.54
N MET A 313 0.67 19.67 11.92
CA MET A 313 -0.63 19.03 11.71
C MET A 313 -1.07 19.07 10.24
N THR A 314 -1.44 17.91 9.69
CA THR A 314 -2.08 17.79 8.37
C THR A 314 -2.82 16.47 8.21
N LEU A 315 -3.88 16.49 7.41
CA LEU A 315 -4.71 15.31 7.12
C LEU A 315 -4.56 14.82 5.68
N GLY A 316 -3.50 15.28 5.00
CA GLY A 316 -3.21 14.90 3.62
C GLY A 316 -4.09 15.60 2.60
N THR A 317 -4.05 15.12 1.36
CA THR A 317 -4.67 15.79 0.21
C THR A 317 -6.08 15.31 -0.12
N LEU A 318 -6.50 14.16 0.42
CA LEU A 318 -7.80 13.56 0.14
C LEU A 318 -8.97 14.28 0.83
N LEU A 319 -8.68 15.08 1.86
CA LEU A 319 -9.68 15.77 2.67
C LEU A 319 -9.28 17.24 2.83
N SER A 320 -10.27 18.13 2.72
CA SER A 320 -10.08 19.59 2.87
C SER A 320 -10.13 20.04 4.33
N ASP A 321 -11.05 19.48 5.11
CA ASP A 321 -11.33 19.85 6.50
C ASP A 321 -12.05 18.69 7.24
N LEU A 322 -12.06 18.71 8.57
CA LEU A 322 -12.80 17.78 9.44
C LEU A 322 -14.15 18.35 9.90
N GLY A 323 -14.52 19.54 9.42
CA GLY A 323 -15.70 20.27 9.83
C GLY A 323 -15.45 21.17 11.05
N PRO A 324 -16.32 22.15 11.28
CA PRO A 324 -16.09 23.25 12.22
C PRO A 324 -15.95 22.79 13.68
N GLU A 325 -16.74 21.80 14.11
CA GLU A 325 -16.72 21.29 15.50
C GLU A 325 -15.37 20.64 15.86
N VAL A 326 -14.86 19.79 14.97
CA VAL A 326 -13.58 19.10 15.18
C VAL A 326 -12.42 20.10 15.09
N SER A 327 -12.47 21.00 14.11
CA SER A 327 -11.47 22.05 13.95
C SER A 327 -11.44 23.02 15.14
N GLU A 328 -12.58 23.30 15.76
CA GLU A 328 -12.67 24.08 17.01
C GLU A 328 -12.04 23.34 18.21
N THR A 329 -12.23 22.02 18.28
CA THR A 329 -11.61 21.17 19.31
C THR A 329 -10.08 21.22 19.22
N PHE A 330 -9.53 21.09 18.00
CA PHE A 330 -8.09 21.24 17.76
C PHE A 330 -7.59 22.64 18.11
N ALA A 331 -8.25 23.68 17.63
CA ALA A 331 -7.86 25.07 17.88
C ALA A 331 -7.82 25.40 19.39
N SER A 332 -8.82 24.96 20.14
CA SER A 332 -8.91 25.16 21.58
C SER A 332 -7.79 24.42 22.33
N ALA A 333 -7.50 23.16 21.95
CA ALA A 333 -6.41 22.39 22.54
C ALA A 333 -5.05 23.04 22.25
N PHE A 334 -4.80 23.45 21.00
CA PHE A 334 -3.56 24.12 20.61
C PHE A 334 -3.35 25.43 21.34
N ALA A 335 -4.40 26.25 21.51
CA ALA A 335 -4.30 27.51 22.24
C ALA A 335 -3.87 27.34 23.71
N SER A 336 -4.11 26.17 24.30
CA SER A 336 -3.71 25.84 25.68
C SER A 336 -2.26 25.37 25.83
N LEU A 337 -1.56 25.11 24.72
CA LEU A 337 -0.22 24.55 24.71
C LEU A 337 0.86 25.63 24.50
N PRO A 338 2.04 25.49 25.14
CA PRO A 338 3.15 26.42 24.93
C PRO A 338 3.86 26.23 23.57
N GLN A 339 3.63 25.10 22.89
CA GLN A 339 4.18 24.82 21.57
C GLN A 339 3.62 25.76 20.51
N LYS A 340 4.42 26.03 19.48
CA LYS A 340 3.88 26.57 18.22
C LYS A 340 3.26 25.43 17.41
N VAL A 341 2.27 25.75 16.59
CA VAL A 341 1.59 24.78 15.73
C VAL A 341 1.59 25.27 14.30
N VAL A 342 2.06 24.45 13.36
CA VAL A 342 1.87 24.68 11.93
C VAL A 342 0.81 23.71 11.45
N TRP A 343 -0.34 24.21 11.02
CA TRP A 343 -1.50 23.41 10.68
C TRP A 343 -1.95 23.69 9.25
N ARG A 344 -1.92 22.65 8.40
CA ARG A 344 -2.59 22.71 7.10
C ARG A 344 -4.10 22.64 7.26
N HIS A 345 -4.79 23.72 6.95
CA HIS A 345 -6.25 23.85 7.09
C HIS A 345 -6.84 24.67 5.94
N ILE A 346 -7.73 24.05 5.15
CA ILE A 346 -8.36 24.68 3.98
C ILE A 346 -9.81 25.14 4.31
N GLY A 347 -10.27 24.87 5.53
CA GLY A 347 -11.60 25.25 6.01
C GLY A 347 -11.68 26.67 6.59
N LYS A 348 -12.85 27.00 7.13
CA LYS A 348 -13.04 28.26 7.86
C LYS A 348 -12.12 28.32 9.08
N ARG A 349 -11.46 29.47 9.31
CA ARG A 349 -10.62 29.69 10.48
C ARG A 349 -11.43 29.45 11.78
N PRO A 350 -10.98 28.56 12.68
CA PRO A 350 -11.65 28.32 13.96
C PRO A 350 -11.62 29.57 14.86
N PRO A 351 -12.75 29.95 15.49
CA PRO A 351 -12.80 31.09 16.43
C PRO A 351 -11.81 31.03 17.59
N THR A 352 -11.53 29.85 18.17
CA THR A 352 -10.62 29.71 19.32
C THR A 352 -9.14 29.57 18.94
N LEU A 353 -8.78 29.81 17.67
CA LEU A 353 -7.40 29.65 17.22
C LEU A 353 -6.45 30.64 17.92
N GLY A 354 -5.53 30.10 18.73
CA GLY A 354 -4.53 30.88 19.46
C GLY A 354 -3.41 31.46 18.57
N ASN A 355 -2.73 32.49 19.07
CA ASN A 355 -1.60 33.16 18.40
C ASN A 355 -0.34 32.27 18.25
N ASN A 356 -0.35 31.09 18.87
CA ASN A 356 0.70 30.09 18.72
C ASN A 356 0.49 29.18 17.48
N THR A 357 -0.62 29.32 16.76
CA THR A 357 -0.94 28.47 15.61
C THR A 357 -0.92 29.26 14.30
N MET A 358 -0.15 28.77 13.31
CA MET A 358 -0.12 29.26 11.94
C MET A 358 -0.93 28.31 11.05
N LEU A 359 -1.93 28.85 10.37
CA LEU A 359 -2.68 28.12 9.34
C LEU A 359 -2.01 28.31 7.98
N VAL A 360 -1.89 27.23 7.21
CA VAL A 360 -1.36 27.26 5.84
C VAL A 360 -2.20 26.40 4.91
N ASP A 361 -2.21 26.73 3.62
CA ASP A 361 -2.91 25.91 2.62
C ASP A 361 -2.06 24.69 2.18
N TRP A 362 -0.74 24.83 2.30
CA TRP A 362 0.24 23.81 1.90
C TRP A 362 1.41 23.74 2.87
N LEU A 363 1.91 22.53 3.10
CA LEU A 363 3.08 22.27 3.93
C LEU A 363 4.22 21.71 3.10
N PRO A 364 5.44 22.28 3.16
CA PRO A 364 6.65 21.54 2.84
C PRO A 364 6.91 20.47 3.93
N GLN A 365 6.02 19.46 4.01
CA GLN A 365 5.90 18.54 5.15
C GLN A 365 7.21 17.84 5.50
N ASN A 366 7.90 17.26 4.50
CA ASN A 366 9.21 16.66 4.68
C ASN A 366 10.22 17.62 5.34
N ASP A 367 10.25 18.87 4.90
CA ASP A 367 11.25 19.84 5.34
C ASP A 367 10.94 20.33 6.76
N ILE A 368 9.67 20.56 7.10
CA ILE A 368 9.23 20.93 8.45
C ILE A 368 9.50 19.78 9.42
N LEU A 369 9.19 18.54 9.05
CA LEU A 369 9.47 17.37 9.90
C LEU A 369 10.97 17.17 10.13
N GLY A 370 11.80 17.50 9.14
CA GLY A 370 13.26 17.49 9.28
C GLY A 370 13.85 18.70 9.99
N HIS A 371 13.03 19.65 10.45
CA HIS A 371 13.50 20.80 11.20
C HIS A 371 13.72 20.45 12.69
N VAL A 372 14.79 20.98 13.30
CA VAL A 372 15.18 20.67 14.69
C VAL A 372 14.13 21.02 15.74
N LYS A 373 13.22 21.95 15.40
CA LYS A 373 12.11 22.35 16.28
C LYS A 373 10.89 21.43 16.18
N ALA A 374 10.78 20.54 15.19
CA ALA A 374 9.65 19.63 15.09
C ALA A 374 9.65 18.59 16.22
N LYS A 375 8.56 18.53 16.98
CA LYS A 375 8.43 17.65 18.16
C LYS A 375 7.42 16.53 17.94
N VAL A 376 6.26 16.84 17.35
CA VAL A 376 5.17 15.88 17.13
C VAL A 376 4.53 16.14 15.78
N PHE A 377 4.18 15.06 15.09
CA PHE A 377 3.40 15.08 13.86
C PHE A 377 1.98 14.55 14.11
N ILE A 378 0.99 15.43 13.96
CA ILE A 378 -0.42 15.07 13.97
C ILE A 378 -0.83 14.75 12.52
N THR A 379 -1.24 13.51 12.28
CA THR A 379 -1.56 13.04 10.93
C THR A 379 -2.71 12.07 10.88
N HIS A 380 -3.41 12.06 9.74
CA HIS A 380 -4.43 11.06 9.42
C HIS A 380 -3.91 9.61 9.29
N GLY A 381 -2.60 9.37 9.27
CA GLY A 381 -2.04 8.01 9.17
C GLY A 381 -1.88 7.48 7.74
N GLY A 382 -1.87 8.35 6.74
CA GLY A 382 -1.45 8.00 5.39
C GLY A 382 0.02 7.55 5.36
N THR A 383 0.30 6.47 4.60
CA THR A 383 1.62 5.81 4.57
C THR A 383 2.77 6.78 4.23
N ASN A 384 2.56 7.74 3.31
CA ASN A 384 3.59 8.72 2.93
C ASN A 384 4.07 9.57 4.12
N GLY A 385 3.11 10.17 4.84
CA GLY A 385 3.44 11.04 5.98
C GLY A 385 4.04 10.26 7.15
N ILE A 386 3.66 9.00 7.33
CA ILE A 386 4.29 8.10 8.30
C ILE A 386 5.76 7.88 7.96
N TYR A 387 6.10 7.62 6.70
CA TYR A 387 7.50 7.45 6.31
C TYR A 387 8.33 8.72 6.49
N GLU A 388 7.78 9.91 6.19
CA GLU A 388 8.47 11.17 6.47
C GLU A 388 8.70 11.36 7.98
N ALA A 389 7.73 10.99 8.83
CA ALA A 389 7.87 11.04 10.28
C ALA A 389 8.92 10.06 10.81
N ILE A 390 8.93 8.81 10.31
CA ILE A 390 9.96 7.82 10.63
C ILE A 390 11.34 8.32 10.16
N TYR A 391 11.44 8.82 8.94
CA TYR A 391 12.69 9.30 8.35
C TYR A 391 13.33 10.39 9.21
N HIS A 392 12.54 11.37 9.67
CA HIS A 392 13.02 12.49 10.50
C HIS A 392 12.97 12.24 12.01
N GLY A 393 12.52 11.05 12.43
CA GLY A 393 12.50 10.67 13.83
C GLY A 393 11.46 11.46 14.67
N VAL A 394 10.31 11.84 14.09
CA VAL A 394 9.27 12.66 14.75
C VAL A 394 8.10 11.77 15.20
N PRO A 395 7.82 11.65 16.52
CA PRO A 395 6.67 10.91 17.04
C PRO A 395 5.32 11.36 16.47
N VAL A 396 4.34 10.46 16.47
CA VAL A 396 3.06 10.66 15.78
C VAL A 396 1.89 10.69 16.77
N LEU A 397 0.99 11.66 16.59
CA LEU A 397 -0.39 11.55 17.06
C LEU A 397 -1.28 11.25 15.87
N GLY A 398 -1.78 10.02 15.79
CA GLY A 398 -2.62 9.58 14.69
C GLY A 398 -4.08 9.97 14.89
N ILE A 399 -4.67 10.61 13.88
CA ILE A 399 -6.10 10.93 13.78
C ILE A 399 -6.67 10.15 12.59
N PRO A 400 -6.75 8.81 12.66
CA PRO A 400 -7.17 8.01 11.52
C PRO A 400 -8.62 8.29 11.14
N LEU A 401 -8.90 8.37 9.84
CA LEU A 401 -10.18 8.82 9.31
C LEU A 401 -10.88 7.74 8.49
N ILE A 402 -10.18 7.15 7.51
CA ILE A 402 -10.72 6.17 6.55
C ILE A 402 -9.67 5.14 6.11
N PHE A 403 -10.12 4.06 5.48
CA PHE A 403 -9.26 3.04 4.87
C PHE A 403 -8.24 2.44 5.85
N ASP A 404 -7.00 2.25 5.40
CA ASP A 404 -5.89 1.62 6.11
C ASP A 404 -5.27 2.49 7.21
N GLN A 405 -5.73 3.73 7.36
CA GLN A 405 -5.15 4.72 8.28
C GLN A 405 -5.13 4.24 9.74
N TYR A 406 -6.20 3.60 10.20
CA TYR A 406 -6.26 3.03 11.55
C TYR A 406 -5.19 1.95 11.74
N ASP A 407 -5.13 1.00 10.81
CA ASP A 407 -4.18 -0.09 10.87
C ASP A 407 -2.73 0.45 10.78
N ASN A 408 -2.49 1.51 10.02
CA ASN A 408 -1.19 2.15 9.91
C ASN A 408 -0.73 2.77 11.25
N ILE A 409 -1.60 3.51 11.94
CA ILE A 409 -1.23 4.07 13.25
C ILE A 409 -1.06 2.97 14.30
N ILE A 410 -1.88 1.90 14.27
CA ILE A 410 -1.72 0.77 15.19
C ILE A 410 -0.34 0.14 15.09
N ARG A 411 0.25 0.06 13.89
CA ARG A 411 1.63 -0.40 13.70
C ARG A 411 2.67 0.50 14.37
N LEU A 412 2.41 1.81 14.42
CA LEU A 412 3.27 2.77 15.10
C LEU A 412 3.07 2.72 16.63
N THR A 413 1.84 2.57 17.09
CA THR A 413 1.55 2.38 18.52
C THR A 413 2.16 1.08 19.05
N ALA A 414 2.11 -0.01 18.28
CA ALA A 414 2.78 -1.27 18.61
C ALA A 414 4.31 -1.14 18.73
N ARG A 415 4.90 -0.11 18.11
CA ARG A 415 6.32 0.26 18.21
C ARG A 415 6.60 1.30 19.30
N GLY A 416 5.58 1.78 19.99
CA GLY A 416 5.70 2.80 21.02
C GLY A 416 6.16 4.16 20.48
N VAL A 417 5.80 4.51 19.25
CA VAL A 417 6.15 5.80 18.61
C VAL A 417 4.93 6.66 18.24
N ALA A 418 3.72 6.20 18.59
CA ALA A 418 2.49 6.93 18.32
C ALA A 418 1.37 6.67 19.34
N GLU A 419 0.49 7.66 19.48
CA GLU A 419 -0.84 7.51 20.10
C GLU A 419 -1.94 7.68 19.04
N ILE A 420 -3.14 7.18 19.35
CA ILE A 420 -4.34 7.34 18.51
C ILE A 420 -5.33 8.24 19.23
N ALA A 421 -5.80 9.27 18.54
CA ALA A 421 -6.97 10.05 18.96
C ALA A 421 -8.13 9.80 18.00
N ASP A 422 -9.24 9.32 18.55
CA ASP A 422 -10.46 9.05 17.78
C ASP A 422 -11.26 10.34 17.61
N VAL A 423 -11.33 10.82 16.38
CA VAL A 423 -12.05 12.03 15.99
C VAL A 423 -13.53 12.05 16.39
N THR A 424 -14.15 10.88 16.57
CA THR A 424 -15.57 10.78 16.92
C THR A 424 -15.86 10.98 18.40
N THR A 425 -14.87 10.84 19.27
CA THR A 425 -15.01 10.92 20.73
C THR A 425 -14.01 11.85 21.41
N MET A 426 -13.10 12.42 20.63
CA MET A 426 -12.07 13.35 21.09
C MET A 426 -12.72 14.62 21.69
N THR A 427 -12.21 15.01 22.85
CA THR A 427 -12.45 16.30 23.50
C THR A 427 -11.16 17.11 23.58
N VAL A 428 -11.29 18.42 23.84
CA VAL A 428 -10.15 19.34 24.07
C VAL A 428 -9.20 18.76 25.14
N ASP A 429 -9.74 18.27 26.25
CA ASP A 429 -8.95 17.70 27.34
C ASP A 429 -8.21 16.42 26.91
N SER A 430 -8.92 15.48 26.27
CA SER A 430 -8.30 14.22 25.83
C SER A 430 -7.18 14.44 24.81
N LEU A 431 -7.37 15.39 23.87
CA LEU A 431 -6.36 15.77 22.89
C LEU A 431 -5.16 16.44 23.55
N THR A 432 -5.40 17.36 24.50
CA THR A 432 -4.35 18.05 25.25
C THR A 432 -3.52 17.07 26.07
N ILE A 433 -4.17 16.10 26.72
CA ILE A 433 -3.49 15.04 27.49
C ILE A 433 -2.65 14.16 26.56
N ALA A 434 -3.17 13.74 25.42
CA ALA A 434 -2.44 12.93 24.45
C ALA A 434 -1.19 13.66 23.93
N LEU A 435 -1.31 14.95 23.59
CA LEU A 435 -0.19 15.77 23.15
C LEU A 435 0.86 15.95 24.24
N LYS A 436 0.44 16.30 25.47
CA LYS A 436 1.35 16.40 26.63
C LYS A 436 2.08 15.08 26.88
N THR A 437 1.41 13.95 26.71
CA THR A 437 2.00 12.61 26.91
C THR A 437 3.06 12.29 25.86
N ILE A 438 2.82 12.60 24.57
CA ILE A 438 3.83 12.36 23.52
C ILE A 438 5.01 13.33 23.67
N LEU A 439 4.75 14.58 24.07
CA LEU A 439 5.74 15.64 24.23
C LEU A 439 6.58 15.49 25.51
N ASP A 440 6.15 14.66 26.46
CA ASP A 440 6.83 14.42 27.73
C ASP A 440 8.20 13.75 27.48
N PRO A 441 9.34 14.39 27.86
CA PRO A 441 10.68 13.84 27.66
C PRO A 441 10.94 12.54 28.44
N GLU A 442 10.18 12.27 29.50
CA GLU A 442 10.29 11.02 30.30
C GLU A 442 9.61 9.84 29.61
N LYS A 443 8.80 10.07 28.57
CA LYS A 443 8.14 9.02 27.80
C LYS A 443 9.00 8.57 26.63
N PRO A 444 8.93 7.28 26.23
CA PRO A 444 9.88 6.72 25.28
C PRO A 444 9.58 7.07 23.81
N TYR A 445 8.54 7.85 23.49
CA TYR A 445 8.10 8.06 22.09
C TYR A 445 9.21 8.62 21.19
N LYS A 446 9.88 9.70 21.62
CA LYS A 446 10.96 10.31 20.84
C LYS A 446 12.16 9.38 20.71
N GLN A 447 12.56 8.72 21.79
CA GLN A 447 13.69 7.79 21.78
C GLN A 447 13.41 6.59 20.87
N ASN A 448 12.22 5.99 20.98
CA ASN A 448 11.78 4.89 20.12
C ASN A 448 11.73 5.33 18.65
N MET A 449 11.26 6.55 18.38
CA MET A 449 11.18 7.06 17.00
C MET A 449 12.56 7.35 16.41
N ILE A 450 13.52 7.85 17.20
CA ILE A 450 14.93 7.99 16.77
C ILE A 450 15.53 6.63 16.44
N LYS A 451 15.32 5.62 17.30
CA LYS A 451 15.76 4.25 17.03
C LYS A 451 15.14 3.68 15.76
N LEU A 452 13.85 3.95 15.55
CA LEU A 452 13.14 3.52 14.34
C LEU A 452 13.66 4.23 13.07
N SER A 453 13.96 5.52 13.16
CA SER A 453 14.61 6.31 12.11
C SER A 453 15.98 5.72 11.74
N GLN A 454 16.81 5.40 12.74
CA GLN A 454 18.12 4.77 12.50
C GLN A 454 17.99 3.46 11.72
N LEU A 455 17.05 2.59 12.12
CA LEU A 455 16.75 1.36 11.37
C LEU A 455 16.24 1.63 9.95
N HIS A 456 15.48 2.71 9.77
CA HIS A 456 14.94 3.10 8.47
C HIS A 456 16.02 3.56 7.49
N HIS A 457 17.03 4.27 8.00
CA HIS A 457 18.18 4.74 7.23
C HIS A 457 19.22 3.65 6.97
N ASP A 458 19.35 2.68 7.88
CA ASP A 458 20.33 1.60 7.78
C ASP A 458 19.88 0.50 6.80
N LYS A 459 19.97 0.84 5.51
CA LYS A 459 19.62 -0.06 4.39
C LYS A 459 20.79 -0.16 3.42
N PRO A 460 21.03 -1.35 2.82
CA PRO A 460 22.14 -1.55 1.88
C PRO A 460 21.97 -0.73 0.59
N MET A 461 20.73 -0.42 0.21
CA MET A 461 20.41 0.35 -0.99
C MET A 461 19.18 1.22 -0.70
N LYS A 462 19.13 2.43 -1.28
CA LYS A 462 17.96 3.30 -1.13
C LYS A 462 16.73 2.65 -1.78
N PRO A 463 15.53 2.83 -1.24
CA PRO A 463 14.33 2.19 -1.79
C PRO A 463 14.06 2.51 -3.26
N ILE A 464 14.33 3.75 -3.70
CA ILE A 464 14.17 4.16 -5.10
C ILE A 464 15.19 3.49 -6.03
N ASP A 465 16.44 3.35 -5.59
CA ASP A 465 17.49 2.67 -6.36
C ASP A 465 17.16 1.18 -6.48
N SER A 466 16.60 0.58 -5.42
CA SER A 466 16.08 -0.80 -5.44
C SER A 466 14.95 -0.97 -6.46
N ALA A 467 13.96 -0.09 -6.44
CA ALA A 467 12.85 -0.11 -7.38
C ALA A 467 13.34 -0.07 -8.83
N VAL A 468 14.21 0.89 -9.15
CA VAL A 468 14.80 1.04 -10.49
C VAL A 468 15.61 -0.20 -10.88
N PHE A 469 16.49 -0.69 -10.00
CA PHE A 469 17.30 -1.87 -10.27
C PHE A 469 16.44 -3.07 -10.68
N TRP A 470 15.37 -3.34 -9.91
CA TRP A 470 14.51 -4.49 -10.14
C TRP A 470 13.57 -4.30 -11.34
N ILE A 471 13.11 -3.09 -11.62
CA ILE A 471 12.39 -2.78 -12.87
C ILE A 471 13.28 -3.07 -14.08
N GLU A 472 14.51 -2.55 -14.09
CA GLU A 472 15.45 -2.83 -15.16
C GLU A 472 15.85 -4.31 -15.21
N TYR A 473 15.87 -5.02 -14.07
CA TYR A 473 16.11 -6.46 -14.02
C TYR A 473 15.05 -7.22 -14.82
N VAL A 474 13.78 -6.92 -14.57
CA VAL A 474 12.67 -7.54 -15.31
C VAL A 474 12.76 -7.22 -16.81
N MET A 475 13.13 -5.98 -17.19
CA MET A 475 13.36 -5.64 -18.61
C MET A 475 14.51 -6.45 -19.23
N ARG A 476 15.67 -6.48 -18.58
CA ARG A 476 16.89 -7.17 -19.07
C ARG A 476 16.64 -8.66 -19.29
N HIS A 477 15.82 -9.27 -18.44
CA HIS A 477 15.56 -10.71 -18.47
C HIS A 477 14.22 -11.09 -19.10
N ARG A 478 13.45 -10.10 -19.59
CA ARG A 478 12.11 -10.29 -20.17
C ARG A 478 11.16 -11.06 -19.24
N GLY A 479 11.17 -10.68 -17.96
CA GLY A 479 10.44 -11.35 -16.89
C GLY A 479 11.33 -11.78 -15.73
N ALA A 480 10.72 -12.40 -14.72
CA ALA A 480 11.40 -12.88 -13.52
C ALA A 480 10.81 -14.20 -12.99
N ALA A 481 10.44 -15.11 -13.89
CA ALA A 481 9.77 -16.37 -13.56
C ALA A 481 10.49 -17.22 -12.49
N HIS A 482 11.83 -17.18 -12.43
CA HIS A 482 12.63 -17.93 -11.44
C HIS A 482 12.53 -17.38 -10.01
N LEU A 483 11.99 -16.18 -9.80
CA LEU A 483 11.70 -15.61 -8.48
C LEU A 483 10.30 -15.98 -7.97
N ARG A 484 9.48 -16.59 -8.84
CA ARG A 484 8.12 -16.98 -8.52
C ARG A 484 8.12 -18.37 -7.90
N SER A 485 7.41 -18.52 -6.78
CA SER A 485 7.28 -19.79 -6.09
C SER A 485 6.27 -20.72 -6.77
N GLU A 486 6.43 -22.03 -6.65
CA GLU A 486 5.51 -23.02 -7.23
C GLU A 486 4.15 -23.07 -6.52
N PHE A 487 4.01 -22.47 -5.32
CA PHE A 487 2.76 -22.54 -4.56
C PHE A 487 1.54 -22.01 -5.32
N TYR A 488 1.75 -21.05 -6.23
CA TYR A 488 0.68 -20.48 -7.07
C TYR A 488 0.03 -21.50 -8.01
N LYS A 489 0.73 -22.61 -8.31
CA LYS A 489 0.25 -23.65 -9.22
C LYS A 489 -0.35 -24.84 -8.48
N LEU A 490 -0.22 -24.87 -7.15
CA LEU A 490 -0.73 -25.97 -6.34
C LEU A 490 -2.21 -25.75 -5.99
N PRO A 491 -3.04 -26.80 -6.06
CA PRO A 491 -4.34 -26.78 -5.42
C PRO A 491 -4.21 -26.51 -3.92
N TRP A 492 -5.20 -25.83 -3.33
CA TRP A 492 -5.17 -25.43 -1.91
C TRP A 492 -4.93 -26.61 -0.96
N TYR A 493 -5.48 -27.80 -1.25
CA TYR A 493 -5.32 -28.99 -0.41
C TYR A 493 -3.90 -29.56 -0.47
N ALA A 494 -3.24 -29.50 -1.64
CA ALA A 494 -1.87 -29.97 -1.81
C ALA A 494 -0.87 -29.00 -1.18
N TYR A 495 -1.12 -27.69 -1.30
CA TYR A 495 -0.34 -26.65 -0.62
C TYR A 495 -0.32 -26.85 0.91
N HIS A 496 -1.46 -27.25 1.49
CA HIS A 496 -1.58 -27.54 2.92
C HIS A 496 -1.25 -29.00 3.30
N GLY A 497 -0.84 -29.84 2.35
CA GLY A 497 -0.54 -31.26 2.56
C GLY A 497 -1.72 -32.09 3.07
N LEU A 498 -2.95 -31.64 2.81
CA LEU A 498 -4.18 -32.32 3.28
C LEU A 498 -4.38 -33.67 2.61
N ASP A 499 -3.97 -33.79 1.35
CA ASP A 499 -3.93 -35.03 0.58
C ASP A 499 -2.99 -36.07 1.23
N VAL A 500 -1.79 -35.63 1.62
CA VAL A 500 -0.81 -36.46 2.33
C VAL A 500 -1.33 -36.86 3.72
N MET A 501 -1.90 -35.91 4.47
CA MET A 501 -2.50 -36.21 5.77
C MET A 501 -3.66 -37.18 5.66
N ALA A 502 -4.55 -37.01 4.68
CA ALA A 502 -5.65 -37.93 4.40
C ALA A 502 -5.11 -39.33 4.07
N PHE A 503 -4.10 -39.44 3.21
CA PHE A 503 -3.45 -40.72 2.89
C PHE A 503 -2.89 -41.42 4.13
N CYS A 504 -2.18 -40.70 4.99
CA CYS A 504 -1.62 -41.23 6.24
C CYS A 504 -2.72 -41.72 7.20
N VAL A 505 -3.77 -40.91 7.42
CA VAL A 505 -4.89 -41.26 8.30
C VAL A 505 -5.64 -42.49 7.77
N THR A 506 -5.97 -42.52 6.47
CA THR A 506 -6.63 -43.67 5.85
C THR A 506 -5.80 -44.94 5.97
N SER A 507 -4.48 -44.84 5.78
CA SER A 507 -3.56 -45.99 5.92
C SER A 507 -3.53 -46.54 7.35
N VAL A 508 -3.46 -45.67 8.37
CA VAL A 508 -3.50 -46.08 9.78
C VAL A 508 -4.84 -46.73 10.12
N LEU A 509 -5.96 -46.15 9.70
CA LEU A 509 -7.30 -46.71 9.92
C LEU A 509 -7.47 -48.08 9.25
N LEU A 510 -6.92 -48.26 8.05
CA LEU A 510 -6.93 -49.55 7.35
C LEU A 510 -6.13 -50.60 8.12
N ILE A 511 -4.93 -50.27 8.60
CA ILE A 511 -4.09 -51.19 9.40
C ILE A 511 -4.81 -51.59 10.70
N ILE A 512 -5.39 -50.62 11.42
CA ILE A 512 -6.18 -50.87 12.64
C ILE A 512 -7.36 -51.79 12.33
N SER A 513 -8.06 -51.55 11.22
CA SER A 513 -9.21 -52.36 10.80
C SER A 513 -8.78 -53.79 10.46
N ILE A 514 -7.68 -53.97 9.75
CA ILE A 514 -7.13 -55.30 9.43
C ILE A 514 -6.76 -56.03 10.72
N ILE A 515 -6.01 -55.41 11.63
CA ILE A 515 -5.63 -56.00 12.92
C ILE A 515 -6.89 -56.39 13.71
N TRP A 516 -7.89 -55.51 13.77
CA TRP A 516 -9.14 -55.77 14.48
C TRP A 516 -9.92 -56.94 13.88
N VAL A 517 -10.07 -56.99 12.55
CA VAL A 517 -10.74 -58.10 11.84
C VAL A 517 -9.97 -59.41 12.04
N SER A 518 -8.64 -59.38 11.95
CA SER A 518 -7.78 -60.55 12.18
C SER A 518 -7.90 -61.04 13.62
N CYS A 519 -7.80 -60.17 14.62
CA CYS A 519 -7.98 -60.53 16.03
C CYS A 519 -9.37 -61.10 16.30
N ARG A 520 -10.43 -60.48 15.77
CA ARG A 520 -11.80 -60.97 15.89
C ARG A 520 -11.97 -62.34 15.25
N SER A 521 -11.38 -62.55 14.07
CA SER A 521 -11.38 -63.83 13.37
C SER A 521 -10.63 -64.91 14.16
N CYS A 522 -9.45 -64.60 14.69
CA CYS A 522 -8.68 -65.49 15.57
C CYS A 522 -9.46 -65.85 16.84
N ILE A 523 -10.07 -64.88 17.51
CA ILE A 523 -10.90 -65.10 18.70
C ILE A 523 -12.09 -66.01 18.35
N ASN A 524 -12.78 -65.76 17.25
CA ASN A 524 -13.90 -66.59 16.80
C ASN A 524 -13.48 -68.03 16.49
N ILE A 525 -12.31 -68.22 15.85
CA ILE A 525 -11.73 -69.55 15.59
C ILE A 525 -11.39 -70.25 16.92
N LEU A 526 -10.75 -69.56 17.86
CA LEU A 526 -10.40 -70.11 19.17
C LEU A 526 -11.65 -70.50 19.98
N ILE A 527 -12.69 -69.67 19.98
CA ILE A 527 -13.98 -69.98 20.63
C ILE A 527 -14.64 -71.21 19.98
N LYS A 528 -14.62 -71.29 18.63
CA LYS A 528 -15.21 -72.42 17.89
C LYS A 528 -14.46 -73.73 18.19
N ASN A 529 -13.13 -73.70 18.23
CA ASN A 529 -12.29 -74.85 18.56
C ASN A 529 -12.40 -75.29 20.02
N ARG A 530 -12.70 -74.36 20.94
CA ARG A 530 -12.95 -74.70 22.35
C ARG A 530 -14.28 -75.43 22.55
N LYS A 531 -15.29 -75.17 21.70
CA LYS A 531 -16.58 -75.87 21.70
C LYS A 531 -16.54 -77.26 21.04
N SER A 532 -15.47 -77.59 20.32
CA SER A 532 -15.33 -78.86 19.58
C SER A 532 -14.40 -79.89 20.23
N LYS A 533 -13.88 -79.63 21.44
CA LYS A 533 -13.22 -80.66 22.26
C LYS A 533 -14.29 -81.33 23.15
N PRO A 534 -14.62 -82.62 22.94
CA PRO A 534 -15.43 -83.38 23.90
C PRO A 534 -14.58 -83.70 25.14
N GLU A 535 -15.20 -83.70 26.33
CA GLU A 535 -14.68 -84.34 27.54
C GLU A 535 -14.62 -85.86 27.39
#